data_AF-A0A7J2HR58-F1
#
_entry.id   AF-A0A7J2HR58-F1
#
_cell.length_a   1.000
_cell.length_b   1.000
_cell.length_c   1.000
_cell.angle_alpha   90.00
_cell.angle_beta   90.00
_cell.angle_gamma   90.00
#
_symmetry.space_group_name_H-M   'P 1'
#
loop_
_entity.id
_entity.type
_entity.pdbx_description
1 polymer ?
#
loop_
_entity_poly.entity_id
_entity_poly.type
_entity_poly.pdbx_seq_one_letter_code
_entity_poly.pdbx_strand_id
1 'polypeptide(L)' 'EYYRLRGWKDGRPTREKLEELGLKELADRLESEGLLPE' A
#
# COMPACT_ATOMS: atom_id res chain seq x y z
N GLU A 1 7.84 12.74 7.91
CA GLU A 1 7.05 13.40 6.83
C GLU A 1 7.08 12.66 5.50
N TYR A 2 8.25 12.19 5.05
CA TYR A 2 8.42 11.50 3.76
C TYR A 2 7.40 10.38 3.46
N TYR A 3 7.16 9.46 4.40
CA TYR A 3 6.21 8.36 4.18
C TYR A 3 4.75 8.82 4.08
N ARG A 4 4.32 9.76 4.94
CA ARG A 4 2.98 10.35 4.87
C ARG A 4 2.71 10.99 3.51
N LEU A 5 3.67 11.74 2.97
CA LEU A 5 3.53 12.40 1.66
C LEU A 5 3.44 11.41 0.49
N ARG A 6 3.96 10.19 0.65
CA ARG A 6 3.97 9.16 -0.40
C ARG A 6 2.80 8.20 -0.31
N GLY A 7 1.90 8.35 0.68
CA GLY A 7 0.86 7.37 0.96
C GLY A 7 1.43 6.06 1.52
N TRP A 8 2.50 6.15 2.32
CA TRP A 8 3.18 5.00 2.93
C TRP A 8 2.98 5.03 4.45
N LYS A 9 2.75 3.86 5.03
CA LYS A 9 2.70 3.62 6.48
C LYS A 9 3.67 2.50 6.83
N ASP A 10 4.45 2.68 7.89
CA ASP A 10 5.46 1.71 8.35
C ASP A 10 6.44 1.24 7.26
N GLY A 11 6.79 2.16 6.35
CA GLY A 11 7.70 1.90 5.23
C GLY A 11 7.07 1.11 4.07
N ARG A 12 5.75 0.88 4.09
CA ARG A 12 5.01 0.19 3.02
C ARG A 12 3.94 1.10 2.40
N PRO A 13 3.70 1.04 1.08
CA PRO A 13 2.58 1.74 0.47
C PRO A 13 1.25 1.22 1.01
N THR A 14 0.28 2.11 1.19
CA THR A 14 -1.11 1.73 1.50
C THR A 14 -1.78 1.10 0.28
N ARG A 15 -2.93 0.44 0.51
CA ARG A 15 -3.79 -0.06 -0.57
C ARG A 15 -4.10 1.02 -1.59
N GLU A 16 -4.57 2.17 -1.12
CA GLU A 16 -4.90 3.33 -1.94
C GLU A 16 -3.72 3.72 -2.83
N LYS A 17 -2.50 3.73 -2.29
CA LYS A 17 -1.32 4.10 -3.08
C LYS A 17 -0.97 3.05 -4.14
N LEU A 18 -1.16 1.77 -3.85
CA LEU A 18 -0.95 0.71 -4.82
C LEU A 18 -1.97 0.78 -5.95
N GLU A 19 -3.24 1.07 -5.64
CA GLU A 19 -4.29 1.23 -6.66
C GLU A 19 -4.09 2.49 -7.52
N GLU A 20 -3.69 3.63 -6.94
CA GLU A 20 -3.33 4.85 -7.68
C GLU A 20 -2.21 4.60 -8.70
N LEU A 21 -1.28 3.69 -8.39
CA LEU A 21 -0.17 3.29 -9.26
C LEU A 21 -0.55 2.19 -10.27
N GLY A 22 -1.81 1.76 -10.30
CA GLY A 22 -2.28 0.67 -11.18
C GLY A 22 -1.84 -0.72 -10.74
N LEU A 23 -1.39 -0.90 -9.49
CA LEU A 23 -0.88 -2.15 -8.93
C LEU A 23 -1.96 -2.93 -8.16
N LYS A 24 -3.20 -2.95 -8.68
CA LYS A 24 -4.34 -3.56 -7.99
C LYS A 24 -4.12 -5.04 -7.64
N GLU A 25 -3.59 -5.84 -8.57
CA GLU A 25 -3.32 -7.27 -8.31
C GLU A 25 -2.34 -7.48 -7.15
N LEU A 26 -1.36 -6.59 -7.01
CA LEU A 26 -0.43 -6.62 -5.89
C LEU A 26 -1.12 -6.22 -4.58
N ALA A 27 -1.97 -5.18 -4.63
CA ALA A 27 -2.77 -4.76 -3.47
C ALA A 27 -3.67 -5.89 -2.96
N ASP A 28 -4.39 -6.56 -3.87
CA ASP A 28 -5.27 -7.68 -3.55
C ASP A 28 -4.49 -8.84 -2.93
N ARG A 29 -3.31 -9.19 -3.48
CA ARG A 29 -2.47 -10.25 -2.91
C ARG A 29 -1.98 -9.89 -1.51
N LEU A 30 -1.43 -8.68 -1.33
CA LEU A 30 -0.91 -8.23 -0.04
C LEU A 30 -2.01 -8.13 1.02
N GLU A 31 -3.23 -7.73 0.64
CA GLU A 31 -4.38 -7.74 1.54
C GLU A 31 -4.78 -9.16 1.94
N SER A 32 -4.86 -10.08 0.98
CA SER A 32 -5.21 -11.48 1.26
C SER A 32 -4.20 -12.19 2.17
N GLU A 33 -2.94 -11.76 2.13
CA GLU A 33 -1.86 -12.26 2.98
C GLU A 33 -1.71 -11.47 4.31
N GLY A 34 -2.52 -10.42 4.53
CA GLY A 34 -2.44 -9.58 5.74
C GLY A 34 -1.14 -8.77 5.85
N LEU A 35 -0.52 -8.44 4.71
CA LEU A 35 0.79 -7.77 4.63
C LEU A 35 0.69 -6.25 4.44
N LEU A 36 -0.51 -5.73 4.18
CA LEU A 36 -0.75 -4.29 4.15
C LEU A 36 -0.62 -3.68 5.55
N PRO A 37 -0.10 -2.45 5.66
CA PRO A 37 -0.11 -1.74 6.92
C PRO A 37 -1.56 -1.42 7.33
N GLU A 38 -1.86 -1.51 8.64
CA GLU A 38 -3.18 -1.16 9.22
C GLU A 38 -3.63 0.28 8.93
#